data_AF-A0A8T3WAB9-F1
#
_entry.id   AF-A0A8T3WAB9-F1
#
_cell.length_a   1.000
_cell.length_b   1.000
_cell.length_c   1.000
_cell.angle_alpha   90.00
_cell.angle_beta   90.00
_cell.angle_gamma   90.00
#
_symmetry.space_group_name_H-M   'P 1'
#
loop_
_entity.id
_entity.type
_entity.pdbx_description
1 polymer ?
#
loop_
_entity_poly.entity_id
_entity_poly.type
_entity_poly.pdbx_seq_one_letter_code
_entity_poly.pdbx_strand_id
1 'polypeptide(L)'
;MKVDVLDLEGKPTEKIELPKVFEEPIREDLVKRAVSASQSKRRQPYSPDPMAGKRTSAHYHGKRRFRYSMMNREMARLPRLHNKTVPFLTMRARFVPQAVGGRRAHPPLVERVWEQKINKNENRKAIRSALAATAVKELVVKRGHRVQSMKEFPIVVNDKVQELNKTKDVIKFLVKIGLEKELDRIAERKIRAGKGKTRSRKYKIKVGPLFVVTNDNGIDKAVKNISGCDVCKVEKLSAEALAPGASIGRLAIFTKSSLEKL
;
A
#
# COMPACT_ATOMS: atom_id res chain seq x y z
N MET A 1 2.01 -19.73 -25.12
CA MET A 1 3.03 -18.78 -25.66
C MET A 1 4.43 -19.24 -25.28
N LYS A 2 5.46 -19.04 -26.12
CA LYS A 2 6.87 -19.36 -25.82
C LYS A 2 7.65 -18.08 -25.52
N VAL A 3 8.54 -18.11 -24.53
CA VAL A 3 9.37 -16.97 -24.10
C VAL A 3 10.82 -17.41 -23.94
N ASP A 4 11.76 -16.53 -24.28
CA ASP A 4 13.18 -16.79 -24.11
C ASP A 4 13.61 -16.63 -22.65
N VAL A 5 14.43 -17.58 -22.18
CA VAL A 5 15.13 -17.53 -20.90
C VAL A 5 16.41 -16.76 -21.11
N LEU A 6 16.61 -15.71 -20.33
CA LEU A 6 17.82 -14.91 -20.36
C LEU A 6 18.86 -15.45 -19.37
N ASP A 7 20.13 -15.39 -19.76
CA ASP A 7 21.24 -15.63 -18.85
C ASP A 7 21.65 -14.35 -18.09
N LEU A 8 22.63 -14.46 -17.19
CA LEU A 8 23.20 -13.32 -16.44
C LEU A 8 23.81 -12.22 -17.35
N GLU A 9 24.11 -12.55 -18.60
CA GLU A 9 24.57 -11.60 -19.60
C GLU A 9 23.45 -10.90 -20.39
N GLY A 10 22.18 -11.30 -20.19
CA GLY A 10 21.05 -10.80 -20.95
C GLY A 10 20.88 -11.44 -22.34
N LYS A 11 21.61 -12.52 -22.62
CA LYS A 11 21.49 -13.30 -23.86
C LYS A 11 20.43 -14.39 -23.72
N PRO A 12 19.63 -14.66 -24.77
CA PRO A 12 18.67 -15.77 -24.77
C PRO A 12 19.41 -17.11 -24.82
N THR A 13 19.07 -18.03 -23.93
CA THR A 13 19.65 -19.39 -23.89
C THR A 13 18.66 -20.45 -24.32
N GLU A 14 17.46 -20.45 -23.74
CA GLU A 14 16.45 -21.51 -23.94
C GLU A 14 15.07 -20.90 -24.18
N LYS A 15 14.16 -21.66 -24.78
CA LYS A 15 12.75 -21.29 -24.94
C LYS A 15 11.88 -22.13 -24.02
N ILE A 16 11.04 -21.47 -23.22
CA ILE A 16 10.11 -22.13 -22.30
C ILE A 16 8.66 -21.77 -22.65
N GLU A 17 7.76 -22.73 -22.49
CA GLU A 17 6.32 -22.50 -22.63
C GLU A 17 5.75 -21.88 -21.36
N LEU A 18 5.01 -20.79 -21.51
CA LEU A 18 4.35 -20.14 -20.38
C LEU A 18 3.24 -21.02 -19.80
N PRO A 19 3.11 -21.08 -18.46
CA PRO A 19 1.99 -21.74 -17.81
C PRO A 19 0.63 -21.19 -18.23
N LYS A 20 -0.41 -22.03 -18.18
CA LYS A 20 -1.80 -21.67 -18.49
C LYS A 20 -2.34 -20.47 -17.71
N VAL A 21 -1.74 -20.16 -16.56
CA VAL A 21 -2.11 -19.01 -15.71
C VAL A 21 -1.99 -17.68 -16.45
N PHE A 22 -1.07 -17.56 -17.41
CA PHE A 22 -0.88 -16.34 -18.18
C PHE A 22 -1.95 -16.11 -19.27
N GLU A 23 -2.75 -17.13 -19.59
CA GLU A 23 -3.83 -17.07 -20.57
C GLU A 23 -5.19 -16.73 -19.93
N GLU A 24 -5.25 -16.64 -18.59
CA GLU A 24 -6.47 -16.30 -17.85
C GLU A 24 -6.94 -14.87 -18.19
N PRO A 25 -8.26 -14.63 -18.32
CA PRO A 25 -8.78 -13.29 -18.56
C PRO A 25 -8.43 -12.31 -17.43
N ILE A 26 -7.99 -11.13 -17.83
CA ILE A 26 -7.56 -10.07 -16.92
C ILE A 26 -8.81 -9.36 -16.34
N ARG A 27 -9.03 -9.53 -15.03
CA ARG A 27 -10.14 -8.94 -14.28
C ARG A 27 -9.67 -7.89 -13.28
N GLU A 28 -9.76 -6.62 -13.67
CA GLU A 28 -9.35 -5.48 -12.85
C GLU A 28 -10.18 -5.32 -11.56
N ASP A 29 -11.46 -5.66 -11.61
CA ASP A 29 -12.40 -5.61 -10.50
C ASP A 29 -11.96 -6.50 -9.32
N LEU A 30 -11.62 -7.76 -9.62
CA LEU A 30 -11.17 -8.74 -8.63
C LEU A 30 -9.83 -8.35 -8.02
N VAL A 31 -8.89 -7.87 -8.84
CA VAL A 31 -7.58 -7.40 -8.38
C VAL A 31 -7.74 -6.21 -7.45
N LYS A 32 -8.57 -5.23 -7.81
CA LYS A 32 -8.83 -4.06 -6.97
C LYS A 32 -9.41 -4.43 -5.61
N ARG A 33 -10.35 -5.39 -5.59
CA ARG A 33 -10.94 -5.89 -4.34
C ARG A 33 -9.91 -6.62 -3.47
N ALA A 34 -9.11 -7.51 -4.07
CA ALA A 34 -8.07 -8.25 -3.37
C ALA A 34 -6.99 -7.34 -2.78
N VAL A 35 -6.55 -6.32 -3.53
CA VAL A 35 -5.56 -5.34 -3.05
C VAL A 35 -6.14 -4.49 -1.93
N SER A 36 -7.39 -4.03 -2.06
CA SER A 36 -8.07 -3.27 -1.00
C SER A 36 -8.19 -4.08 0.29
N ALA A 37 -8.56 -5.36 0.18
CA ALA A 37 -8.62 -6.27 1.31
C ALA A 37 -7.24 -6.47 1.96
N SER A 38 -6.19 -6.73 1.17
CA SER A 38 -4.81 -6.83 1.66
C SER A 38 -4.36 -5.56 2.41
N GLN A 39 -4.62 -4.39 1.85
CA GLN A 39 -4.24 -3.11 2.45
C GLN A 39 -5.02 -2.81 3.73
N SER A 40 -6.28 -3.21 3.80
CA SER A 40 -7.13 -3.03 4.98
C SER A 40 -6.57 -3.76 6.21
N LYS A 41 -5.97 -4.94 6.02
CA LYS A 41 -5.37 -5.76 7.10
C LYS A 41 -4.16 -5.12 7.75
N ARG A 42 -3.40 -4.30 7.01
CA ARG A 42 -2.22 -3.60 7.54
C ARG A 42 -2.56 -2.28 8.24
N ARG A 43 -3.84 -1.90 8.28
CA ARG A 43 -4.26 -0.64 8.89
C ARG A 43 -4.24 -0.75 10.41
N GLN A 44 -3.47 0.13 11.05
CA GLN A 44 -3.47 0.25 12.51
C GLN A 44 -4.74 0.94 13.01
N PRO A 45 -5.46 0.37 14.00
CA PRO A 45 -6.55 1.04 14.69
C PRO A 45 -6.08 2.35 15.36
N TYR A 46 -6.95 3.35 15.39
CA TYR A 46 -6.67 4.63 16.04
C TYR A 46 -7.96 5.21 16.63
N SER A 47 -7.86 5.84 17.80
CA SER A 47 -8.95 6.50 18.49
C SER A 47 -8.40 7.68 19.29
N PRO A 48 -9.14 8.79 19.46
CA PRO A 48 -8.86 9.74 20.52
C PRO A 48 -9.14 9.12 21.90
N ASP A 49 -8.64 9.75 22.96
CA ASP A 49 -8.98 9.42 24.35
C ASP A 49 -10.52 9.44 24.52
N PRO A 50 -11.15 8.38 25.06
CA PRO A 50 -12.60 8.31 25.30
C PRO A 50 -13.18 9.48 26.12
N MET A 51 -12.35 10.11 26.97
CA MET A 51 -12.71 11.24 27.82
C MET A 51 -12.32 12.60 27.23
N ALA A 52 -11.75 12.64 26.02
CA ALA A 52 -11.38 13.89 25.35
C ALA A 52 -12.59 14.84 25.20
N GLY A 53 -12.45 16.05 25.71
CA GLY A 53 -13.51 17.08 25.69
C GLY A 53 -14.69 16.81 26.64
N LYS A 54 -14.64 15.73 27.43
CA LYS A 54 -15.64 15.38 28.46
C LYS A 54 -15.16 15.64 29.89
N ARG A 55 -13.85 15.83 30.11
CA ARG A 55 -13.27 16.24 31.42
C ARG A 55 -13.64 17.69 31.74
N THR A 56 -14.91 17.95 32.03
CA THR A 56 -15.43 19.29 32.31
C THR A 56 -16.56 19.23 33.34
N SER A 57 -16.62 20.22 34.22
CA SER A 57 -17.73 20.43 35.16
C SER A 57 -18.90 21.20 34.54
N ALA A 58 -18.84 21.48 33.24
CA ALA A 58 -19.87 22.24 32.54
C ALA A 58 -21.19 21.48 32.51
N HIS A 59 -22.26 22.16 32.87
CA HIS A 59 -23.60 21.59 32.91
C HIS A 59 -24.64 22.65 32.51
N TYR A 60 -25.82 22.18 32.14
CA TYR A 60 -26.93 23.03 31.72
C TYR A 60 -28.04 22.97 32.76
N HIS A 61 -28.48 24.15 33.24
CA HIS A 61 -29.62 24.29 34.13
C HIS A 61 -30.79 24.93 33.40
N GLY A 62 -31.79 24.11 33.08
CA GLY A 62 -33.03 24.53 32.41
C GLY A 62 -34.13 25.01 33.35
N LYS A 63 -33.88 25.09 34.67
CA LYS A 63 -34.88 25.50 35.67
C LYS A 63 -34.79 27.01 35.93
N ARG A 64 -35.94 27.71 35.94
CA ARG A 64 -36.03 29.12 36.35
C ARG A 64 -35.65 29.27 37.84
N ARG A 65 -35.02 30.38 38.19
CA ARG A 65 -34.61 30.73 39.58
C ARG A 65 -33.64 29.74 40.25
N PHE A 66 -32.96 28.90 39.47
CA PHE A 66 -31.86 28.06 39.95
C PHE A 66 -30.51 28.79 39.87
N ARG A 67 -29.58 28.50 40.79
CA ARG A 67 -28.23 29.08 40.77
C ARG A 67 -27.51 28.68 39.48
N TYR A 68 -27.08 29.65 38.69
CA TYR A 68 -26.53 29.44 37.33
C TYR A 68 -27.55 28.95 36.28
N SER A 69 -28.83 29.28 36.46
CA SER A 69 -29.86 29.05 35.42
C SER A 69 -29.46 29.69 34.10
N MET A 70 -29.67 28.96 33.01
CA MET A 70 -29.39 29.41 31.64
C MET A 70 -30.63 29.98 30.94
N MET A 71 -31.78 30.03 31.61
CA MET A 71 -32.97 30.69 31.08
C MET A 71 -32.82 32.21 31.15
N ASN A 72 -33.37 32.90 30.16
CA ASN A 72 -33.41 34.36 30.08
C ASN A 72 -32.03 35.04 30.14
N ARG A 73 -30.97 34.34 29.73
CA ARG A 73 -29.59 34.88 29.65
C ARG A 73 -29.17 35.34 28.26
N GLU A 74 -30.12 35.43 27.31
CA GLU A 74 -29.85 35.78 25.90
C GLU A 74 -28.73 34.93 25.27
N MET A 75 -28.59 33.70 25.77
CA MET A 75 -27.54 32.75 25.41
C MET A 75 -28.15 31.45 24.91
N ALA A 76 -27.45 30.81 23.97
CA ALA A 76 -27.82 29.46 23.51
C ALA A 76 -27.82 28.44 24.67
N ARG A 77 -28.76 27.49 24.60
CA ARG A 77 -28.99 26.43 25.60
C ARG A 77 -27.92 25.33 25.50
N LEU A 78 -26.72 25.63 25.96
CA LEU A 78 -25.56 24.73 25.97
C LEU A 78 -25.00 24.57 27.39
N PRO A 79 -24.38 23.44 27.74
CA PRO A 79 -23.69 23.30 29.03
C PRO A 79 -22.47 24.23 29.09
N ARG A 80 -22.36 24.98 30.19
CA ARG A 80 -21.31 25.98 30.40
C ARG A 80 -20.64 25.77 31.75
N LEU A 81 -19.41 26.27 31.87
CA LEU A 81 -18.68 26.30 33.13
C LEU A 81 -19.28 27.36 34.07
N HIS A 82 -19.43 26.98 35.33
CA HIS A 82 -19.97 27.80 36.41
C HIS A 82 -19.00 27.79 37.62
N ASN A 83 -19.33 28.49 38.71
CA ASN A 83 -18.50 28.63 39.92
C ASN A 83 -17.17 29.38 39.70
N LYS A 84 -16.25 29.29 40.68
CA LYS A 84 -14.87 29.82 40.69
C LYS A 84 -14.03 29.21 39.56
N THR A 85 -14.38 29.54 38.33
CA THR A 85 -13.56 29.32 37.15
C THR A 85 -12.73 30.57 36.92
N VAL A 86 -11.60 30.45 36.22
CA VAL A 86 -10.82 31.60 35.78
C VAL A 86 -11.73 32.57 35.02
N PRO A 87 -11.66 33.90 35.24
CA PRO A 87 -12.64 34.85 34.73
C PRO A 87 -12.97 34.72 33.23
N PHE A 88 -11.97 34.42 32.38
CA PHE A 88 -12.14 34.25 30.94
C PHE A 88 -12.80 32.92 30.49
N LEU A 89 -13.00 31.98 31.41
CA LEU A 89 -13.65 30.68 31.15
C LEU A 89 -15.06 30.59 31.75
N THR A 90 -15.43 31.55 32.58
CA THR A 90 -16.77 31.64 33.18
C THR A 90 -17.84 31.70 32.09
N MET A 91 -18.91 30.93 32.23
CA MET A 91 -20.00 30.81 31.26
C MET A 91 -19.56 30.36 29.86
N ARG A 92 -18.37 29.76 29.70
CA ARG A 92 -17.93 29.23 28.40
C ARG A 92 -18.53 27.84 28.13
N ALA A 93 -19.03 27.63 26.92
CA ALA A 93 -19.57 26.33 26.51
C ALA A 93 -18.46 25.26 26.42
N ARG A 94 -18.76 24.07 26.92
CA ARG A 94 -17.88 22.88 26.90
C ARG A 94 -18.72 21.64 26.65
N PHE A 95 -18.10 20.46 26.64
CA PHE A 95 -18.73 19.15 26.41
C PHE A 95 -19.30 18.93 25.01
N VAL A 96 -19.98 19.91 24.41
CA VAL A 96 -20.67 19.80 23.12
C VAL A 96 -19.70 19.89 21.93
N PRO A 97 -19.93 19.15 20.83
CA PRO A 97 -19.02 19.13 19.67
C PRO A 97 -18.77 20.46 18.97
N GLN A 98 -19.76 21.36 18.94
CA GLN A 98 -19.60 22.67 18.33
C GLN A 98 -18.77 23.65 19.19
N ALA A 99 -18.47 23.29 20.44
CA ALA A 99 -17.71 24.15 21.35
C ALA A 99 -16.19 23.89 21.24
N VAL A 100 -15.39 24.95 21.29
CA VAL A 100 -13.93 24.85 21.35
C VAL A 100 -13.50 24.10 22.61
N GLY A 101 -12.83 22.95 22.43
CA GLY A 101 -12.43 22.05 23.51
C GLY A 101 -13.53 21.12 24.02
N GLY A 102 -14.67 21.03 23.32
CA GLY A 102 -15.71 20.05 23.56
C GLY A 102 -15.40 18.67 22.96
N ARG A 103 -16.25 17.68 23.24
CA ARG A 103 -16.07 16.31 22.72
C ARG A 103 -16.32 16.27 21.22
N ARG A 104 -15.54 15.51 20.45
CA ARG A 104 -15.85 15.29 19.03
C ARG A 104 -17.15 14.48 18.87
N ALA A 105 -17.99 14.82 17.90
CA ALA A 105 -19.13 13.98 17.51
C ALA A 105 -18.60 12.74 16.75
N HIS A 106 -19.00 11.54 17.18
CA HIS A 106 -18.63 10.25 16.57
C HIS A 106 -17.12 10.11 16.25
N PRO A 107 -16.24 10.15 17.27
CA PRO A 107 -14.82 9.90 17.06
C PRO A 107 -14.61 8.48 16.51
N PRO A 108 -13.51 8.23 15.77
CA PRO A 108 -13.14 6.86 15.39
C PRO A 108 -12.92 6.04 16.66
N LEU A 109 -13.54 4.86 16.73
CA LEU A 109 -13.37 3.93 17.84
C LEU A 109 -12.33 2.87 17.48
N VAL A 110 -11.64 2.37 18.50
CA VAL A 110 -10.69 1.25 18.35
C VAL A 110 -11.42 -0.01 17.88
N GLU A 111 -12.65 -0.22 18.37
CA GLU A 111 -13.53 -1.36 18.07
C GLU A 111 -14.00 -1.41 16.61
N ARG A 112 -13.77 -0.35 15.83
CA ARG A 112 -14.17 -0.34 14.42
C ARG A 112 -13.42 -1.45 13.65
N VAL A 113 -14.17 -2.33 13.01
CA VAL A 113 -13.61 -3.36 12.12
C VAL A 113 -13.06 -2.68 10.86
N TRP A 114 -11.73 -2.66 10.74
CA TRP A 114 -11.04 -2.09 9.59
C TRP A 114 -10.72 -3.12 8.51
N GLU A 115 -10.58 -4.39 8.87
CA GLU A 115 -10.27 -5.48 7.95
C GLU A 115 -11.46 -5.79 7.04
N GLN A 116 -11.18 -5.91 5.74
CA GLN A 116 -12.12 -6.44 4.76
C GLN A 116 -11.79 -7.90 4.50
N LYS A 117 -12.78 -8.79 4.69
CA LYS A 117 -12.68 -10.21 4.36
C LYS A 117 -12.85 -10.40 2.85
N ILE A 118 -12.15 -11.39 2.30
CA ILE A 118 -12.24 -11.80 0.89
C ILE A 118 -12.29 -13.32 0.80
N ASN A 119 -13.04 -13.83 -0.18
CA ASN A 119 -13.12 -15.27 -0.43
C ASN A 119 -11.79 -15.81 -0.95
N LYS A 120 -11.42 -17.02 -0.53
CA LYS A 120 -10.16 -17.66 -0.97
C LYS A 120 -10.09 -17.83 -2.48
N ASN A 121 -11.20 -18.25 -3.11
CA ASN A 121 -11.29 -18.45 -4.56
C ASN A 121 -11.20 -17.12 -5.32
N GLU A 122 -11.84 -16.08 -4.79
CA GLU A 122 -11.77 -14.72 -5.36
C GLU A 122 -10.33 -14.19 -5.32
N ASN A 123 -9.65 -14.37 -4.19
CA ASN A 123 -8.25 -13.96 -4.04
C ASN A 123 -7.30 -14.75 -4.97
N ARG A 124 -7.50 -16.06 -5.11
CA ARG A 124 -6.73 -16.90 -6.04
C ARG A 124 -6.92 -16.44 -7.50
N LYS A 125 -8.17 -16.16 -7.90
CA LYS A 125 -8.46 -15.65 -9.24
C LYS A 125 -7.85 -14.26 -9.47
N ALA A 126 -7.88 -13.39 -8.47
CA ALA A 126 -7.21 -12.09 -8.55
C ALA A 126 -5.69 -12.20 -8.75
N ILE A 127 -5.02 -13.15 -8.07
CA ILE A 127 -3.59 -13.40 -8.28
C ILE A 127 -3.31 -13.85 -9.71
N ARG A 128 -4.11 -14.80 -10.24
CA ARG A 128 -3.98 -15.28 -11.63
C ARG A 128 -4.20 -14.17 -12.65
N SER A 129 -5.26 -13.36 -12.50
CA SER A 129 -5.51 -12.21 -13.38
C SER A 129 -4.40 -11.16 -13.29
N ALA A 130 -3.81 -10.94 -12.11
CA ALA A 130 -2.67 -10.03 -11.96
C ALA A 130 -1.39 -10.58 -12.61
N LEU A 131 -1.17 -11.90 -12.56
CA LEU A 131 -0.08 -12.61 -13.25
C LEU A 131 -0.22 -12.52 -14.76
N ALA A 132 -1.40 -12.85 -15.31
CA ALA A 132 -1.66 -12.77 -16.75
C ALA A 132 -1.32 -11.40 -17.32
N ALA A 133 -1.60 -10.34 -16.56
CA ALA A 133 -1.32 -8.99 -16.98
C ALA A 133 0.15 -8.56 -16.93
N THR A 134 1.04 -9.29 -16.25
CA THR A 134 2.49 -9.02 -16.33
C THR A 134 3.09 -9.49 -17.66
N ALA A 135 2.43 -10.42 -18.35
CA ALA A 135 2.81 -10.86 -19.69
C ALA A 135 2.41 -9.85 -20.80
N VAL A 136 1.44 -8.97 -20.54
CA VAL A 136 0.95 -8.01 -21.53
C VAL A 136 1.77 -6.72 -21.48
N LYS A 137 2.63 -6.52 -22.49
CA LYS A 137 3.50 -5.33 -22.62
C LYS A 137 2.74 -4.00 -22.51
N GLU A 138 1.58 -3.89 -23.15
CA GLU A 138 0.78 -2.66 -23.16
C GLU A 138 0.35 -2.23 -21.75
N LEU A 139 -0.06 -3.18 -20.91
CA LEU A 139 -0.46 -2.91 -19.52
C LEU A 139 0.73 -2.47 -18.67
N VAL A 140 1.90 -3.08 -18.87
CA VAL A 140 3.15 -2.72 -18.18
C VAL A 140 3.60 -1.31 -18.54
N VAL A 141 3.51 -0.94 -19.82
CA VAL A 141 3.83 0.42 -20.28
C VAL A 141 2.78 1.43 -19.79
N LYS A 142 1.48 1.09 -19.86
CA LYS A 142 0.38 1.95 -19.38
C LYS A 142 0.49 2.26 -17.89
N ARG A 143 1.02 1.33 -17.09
CA ARG A 143 1.34 1.54 -15.66
C ARG A 143 2.48 2.56 -15.45
N GLY A 144 3.35 2.73 -16.44
CA GLY A 144 4.45 3.69 -16.43
C GLY A 144 5.83 3.08 -16.13
N HIS A 145 6.03 1.79 -16.40
CA HIS A 145 7.36 1.18 -16.45
C HIS A 145 8.05 1.53 -17.78
N ARG A 146 9.34 1.88 -17.73
CA ARG A 146 10.13 2.27 -18.92
C ARG A 146 10.83 1.06 -19.51
N VAL A 147 10.11 0.34 -20.36
CA VAL A 147 10.56 -0.95 -20.94
C VAL A 147 10.55 -0.98 -22.48
N GLN A 148 10.78 0.18 -23.11
CA GLN A 148 10.70 0.32 -24.57
C GLN A 148 11.67 -0.58 -25.34
N SER A 149 12.84 -0.88 -24.76
CA SER A 149 13.89 -1.75 -25.32
C SER A 149 13.48 -3.22 -25.40
N MET A 150 12.55 -3.68 -24.55
CA MET A 150 12.22 -5.10 -24.42
C MET A 150 11.01 -5.49 -25.27
N LYS A 151 11.14 -6.58 -26.03
CA LYS A 151 10.06 -7.12 -26.86
C LYS A 151 9.25 -8.21 -26.16
N GLU A 152 9.89 -9.00 -25.29
CA GLU A 152 9.28 -10.16 -24.66
C GLU A 152 8.87 -9.91 -23.21
N PHE A 153 7.67 -10.39 -22.87
CA PHE A 153 7.08 -10.35 -21.52
C PHE A 153 6.34 -11.66 -21.24
N PRO A 154 6.37 -12.18 -20.01
CA PRO A 154 7.15 -11.71 -18.85
C PRO A 154 8.66 -11.97 -19.03
N ILE A 155 9.51 -11.30 -18.26
CA ILE A 155 10.98 -11.52 -18.35
C ILE A 155 11.30 -12.80 -17.59
N VAL A 156 11.94 -13.76 -18.26
CA VAL A 156 12.36 -15.04 -17.67
C VAL A 156 13.87 -15.11 -17.61
N VAL A 157 14.41 -15.54 -16.47
CA VAL A 157 15.86 -15.61 -16.25
C VAL A 157 16.25 -16.96 -15.67
N ASN A 158 17.48 -17.37 -15.94
CA ASN A 158 18.10 -18.53 -15.33
C ASN A 158 18.12 -18.45 -13.78
N ASP A 159 18.06 -19.61 -13.13
CA ASP A 159 17.99 -19.72 -11.67
C ASP A 159 19.26 -19.25 -10.95
N LYS A 160 20.38 -19.12 -11.68
CA LYS A 160 21.64 -18.52 -11.18
C LYS A 160 21.46 -17.11 -10.59
N VAL A 161 20.41 -16.37 -10.98
CA VAL A 161 20.08 -15.07 -10.38
C VAL A 161 19.81 -15.18 -8.87
N GLN A 162 19.27 -16.30 -8.39
CA GLN A 162 18.94 -16.49 -6.97
C GLN A 162 20.18 -16.44 -6.06
N GLU A 163 21.36 -16.72 -6.61
CA GLU A 163 22.64 -16.79 -5.89
C GLU A 163 23.39 -15.44 -5.85
N LEU A 164 22.86 -14.40 -6.48
CA LEU A 164 23.48 -13.07 -6.48
C LEU A 164 23.39 -12.41 -5.10
N ASN A 165 24.49 -12.44 -4.36
CA ASN A 165 24.59 -11.86 -3.02
C ASN A 165 24.88 -10.36 -2.98
N LYS A 166 25.51 -9.81 -4.03
CA LYS A 166 25.95 -8.41 -4.07
C LYS A 166 25.01 -7.56 -4.92
N THR A 167 24.55 -6.44 -4.36
CA THR A 167 23.70 -5.46 -5.07
C THR A 167 24.34 -4.95 -6.37
N LYS A 168 25.67 -4.76 -6.40
CA LYS A 168 26.40 -4.31 -7.59
C LYS A 168 26.20 -5.26 -8.77
N ASP A 169 26.17 -6.55 -8.51
CA ASP A 169 26.04 -7.57 -9.56
C ASP A 169 24.60 -7.65 -10.07
N VAL A 170 23.62 -7.46 -9.19
CA VAL A 170 22.19 -7.32 -9.57
C VAL A 170 21.97 -6.08 -10.44
N ILE A 171 22.58 -4.93 -10.11
CA ILE A 171 22.47 -3.71 -10.93
C ILE A 171 23.08 -3.94 -12.32
N LYS A 172 24.29 -4.53 -12.39
CA LYS A 172 24.92 -4.86 -13.68
C LYS A 172 24.03 -5.77 -14.52
N PHE A 173 23.44 -6.77 -13.90
CA PHE A 173 22.52 -7.70 -14.55
C PHE A 173 21.28 -6.98 -15.11
N LEU A 174 20.63 -6.11 -14.32
CA LEU A 174 19.47 -5.33 -14.77
C LEU A 174 19.81 -4.38 -15.93
N VAL A 175 21.01 -3.77 -15.91
CA VAL A 175 21.49 -2.93 -17.02
C VAL A 175 21.69 -3.77 -18.29
N LYS A 176 22.29 -4.97 -18.17
CA LYS A 176 22.48 -5.89 -19.31
C LYS A 176 21.16 -6.37 -19.93
N ILE A 177 20.12 -6.57 -19.12
CA ILE A 177 18.76 -6.87 -19.62
C ILE A 177 18.12 -5.65 -20.31
N GLY A 178 18.67 -4.44 -20.16
CA GLY A 178 18.13 -3.23 -20.77
C GLY A 178 17.08 -2.52 -19.92
N LEU A 179 17.09 -2.74 -18.59
CA LEU A 179 16.24 -2.05 -17.60
C LEU A 179 16.89 -0.80 -17.00
N GLU A 180 17.92 -0.26 -17.65
CA GLU A 180 18.62 0.95 -17.21
C GLU A 180 17.67 2.16 -17.03
N LYS A 181 16.85 2.45 -18.04
CA LYS A 181 15.85 3.54 -17.98
C LYS A 181 14.83 3.37 -16.86
N GLU A 182 14.56 2.12 -16.48
CA GLU A 182 13.65 1.78 -15.39
C GLU A 182 14.33 2.00 -14.04
N LEU A 183 15.61 1.64 -13.90
CA LEU A 183 16.41 1.94 -12.71
C LEU A 183 16.51 3.45 -12.45
N ASP A 184 16.79 4.25 -13.48
CA ASP A 184 16.82 5.72 -13.38
C ASP A 184 15.48 6.29 -12.91
N ARG A 185 14.39 5.73 -13.43
CA ARG A 185 13.03 6.15 -13.06
C ARG A 185 12.80 5.96 -11.57
N ILE A 186 13.27 4.84 -11.00
CA ILE A 186 13.00 4.44 -9.61
C ILE A 186 13.99 5.07 -8.62
N ALA A 187 15.22 5.36 -9.05
CA ALA A 187 16.24 6.03 -8.23
C ALA A 187 15.75 7.40 -7.70
N GLU A 188 14.87 8.07 -8.43
CA GLU A 188 14.29 9.34 -8.02
C GLU A 188 13.32 9.18 -6.82
N ARG A 189 13.74 9.69 -5.65
CA ARG A 189 12.91 9.78 -4.44
C ARG A 189 12.30 11.17 -4.30
N LYS A 190 11.00 11.26 -4.01
CA LYS A 190 10.29 12.54 -3.75
C LYS A 190 9.83 12.63 -2.31
N ILE A 191 9.85 13.84 -1.74
CA ILE A 191 9.24 14.07 -0.43
C ILE A 191 7.71 14.06 -0.59
N ARG A 192 7.02 13.24 0.21
CA ARG A 192 5.56 13.05 0.18
C ARG A 192 4.85 14.37 0.51
N ALA A 193 3.85 14.77 -0.27
CA ALA A 193 3.03 15.94 0.07
C ALA A 193 2.17 15.73 1.34
N GLY A 194 1.91 16.81 2.08
CA GLY A 194 1.01 16.82 3.25
C GLY A 194 1.63 16.33 4.57
N LYS A 195 0.76 16.06 5.56
CA LYS A 195 1.16 15.67 6.94
C LYS A 195 1.74 14.26 7.07
N GLY A 196 1.81 13.49 5.98
CA GLY A 196 2.48 12.18 5.98
C GLY A 196 3.98 12.28 6.24
N LYS A 197 4.59 13.44 5.93
CA LYS A 197 6.02 13.71 6.18
C LYS A 197 6.43 13.50 7.63
N THR A 198 5.57 13.92 8.56
CA THR A 198 5.83 13.84 10.01
C THR A 198 5.43 12.51 10.63
N ARG A 199 4.77 11.62 9.86
CA ARG A 199 4.26 10.32 10.34
C ARG A 199 5.11 9.16 9.84
N SER A 200 6.43 9.35 9.81
CA SER A 200 7.42 8.35 9.35
C SER A 200 7.23 7.87 7.90
N ARG A 201 6.59 8.68 7.05
CA ARG A 201 6.35 8.38 5.62
C ARG A 201 6.84 9.51 4.72
N LYS A 202 8.01 10.06 5.05
CA LYS A 202 8.59 11.26 4.42
C LYS A 202 8.87 11.09 2.93
N TYR A 203 9.40 9.95 2.51
CA TYR A 203 9.76 9.71 1.13
C TYR A 203 8.69 8.88 0.40
N LYS A 204 8.51 9.16 -0.89
CA LYS A 204 7.75 8.37 -1.84
C LYS A 204 8.74 7.93 -2.93
N ILE A 205 8.82 6.62 -3.12
CA ILE A 205 9.63 5.96 -4.15
C ILE A 205 8.66 5.37 -5.18
N LYS A 206 9.08 5.27 -6.43
CA LYS A 206 8.28 4.61 -7.48
C LYS A 206 8.40 3.09 -7.30
N VAL A 207 7.37 2.37 -7.73
CA VAL A 207 7.40 0.90 -7.69
C VAL A 207 8.08 0.39 -8.95
N GLY A 208 9.07 -0.47 -8.79
CA GLY A 208 9.90 -1.04 -9.85
C GLY A 208 9.64 -2.52 -10.13
N PRO A 209 10.64 -3.20 -10.73
CA PRO A 209 10.57 -4.64 -11.01
C PRO A 209 10.27 -5.46 -9.76
N LEU A 210 9.51 -6.53 -9.95
CA LEU A 210 9.32 -7.59 -8.98
C LEU A 210 10.13 -8.82 -9.42
N PHE A 211 11.03 -9.29 -8.58
CA PHE A 211 11.69 -10.57 -8.77
C PHE A 211 10.85 -11.68 -8.14
N VAL A 212 10.44 -12.65 -8.94
CA VAL A 212 9.73 -13.84 -8.48
C VAL A 212 10.69 -15.00 -8.52
N VAL A 213 10.99 -15.55 -7.34
CA VAL A 213 11.99 -16.60 -7.14
C VAL A 213 11.37 -17.81 -6.46
N THR A 214 11.96 -18.98 -6.68
CA THR A 214 11.54 -20.19 -5.96
C THR A 214 12.15 -20.22 -4.56
N ASN A 215 13.47 -20.18 -4.50
CA ASN A 215 14.25 -20.16 -3.27
C ASN A 215 14.96 -18.81 -3.14
N ASP A 216 15.22 -18.42 -1.90
CA ASP A 216 15.99 -17.21 -1.61
C ASP A 216 17.37 -17.64 -1.13
N ASN A 217 18.34 -17.61 -2.05
CA ASN A 217 19.74 -17.96 -1.80
C ASN A 217 20.60 -16.70 -1.54
N GLY A 218 19.97 -15.58 -1.14
CA GLY A 218 20.65 -14.31 -0.82
C GLY A 218 20.22 -13.13 -1.69
N ILE A 219 19.45 -13.39 -2.75
CA ILE A 219 18.92 -12.37 -3.66
C ILE A 219 18.04 -11.32 -2.95
N ASP A 220 17.26 -11.70 -1.92
CA ASP A 220 16.43 -10.73 -1.18
C ASP A 220 17.28 -9.62 -0.56
N LYS A 221 18.43 -9.97 0.03
CA LYS A 221 19.36 -9.00 0.62
C LYS A 221 19.97 -8.09 -0.44
N ALA A 222 20.34 -8.65 -1.59
CA ALA A 222 20.96 -7.89 -2.68
C ALA A 222 19.99 -6.90 -3.32
N VAL A 223 18.74 -7.30 -3.55
CA VAL A 223 17.70 -6.50 -4.21
C VAL A 223 17.09 -5.45 -3.29
N LYS A 224 16.93 -5.74 -1.99
CA LYS A 224 16.28 -4.84 -1.01
C LYS A 224 16.95 -3.46 -0.88
N ASN A 225 18.24 -3.36 -1.21
CA ASN A 225 18.97 -2.10 -1.21
C ASN A 225 18.72 -1.27 -2.48
N ILE A 226 18.23 -1.89 -3.56
CA ILE A 226 17.85 -1.20 -4.80
C ILE A 226 16.48 -0.54 -4.57
N SER A 227 16.39 0.74 -4.90
CA SER A 227 15.13 1.47 -4.74
C SER A 227 14.02 0.82 -5.58
N GLY A 228 12.87 0.58 -4.96
CA GLY A 228 11.61 0.14 -5.60
C GLY A 228 11.61 -1.25 -6.25
N CYS A 229 12.72 -1.98 -6.22
CA CYS A 229 12.74 -3.40 -6.56
C CYS A 229 12.29 -4.22 -5.34
N ASP A 230 11.41 -5.20 -5.57
CA ASP A 230 10.96 -6.12 -4.54
C ASP A 230 11.29 -7.56 -4.95
N VAL A 231 11.46 -8.46 -3.98
CA VAL A 231 11.58 -9.90 -4.20
C VAL A 231 10.38 -10.59 -3.55
N CYS A 232 9.83 -11.59 -4.22
CA CYS A 232 8.76 -12.42 -3.71
C CYS A 232 9.00 -13.89 -4.06
N LYS A 233 8.73 -14.79 -3.11
CA LYS A 233 8.70 -16.22 -3.40
C LYS A 233 7.40 -16.58 -4.11
N VAL A 234 7.44 -17.50 -5.08
CA VAL A 234 6.25 -17.96 -5.84
C VAL A 234 5.10 -18.35 -4.91
N GLU A 235 5.41 -19.10 -3.85
CA GLU A 235 4.42 -19.60 -2.89
C GLU A 235 3.73 -18.48 -2.09
N LYS A 236 4.38 -17.32 -1.97
CA LYS A 236 3.89 -16.15 -1.21
C LYS A 236 3.40 -15.03 -2.13
N LEU A 237 3.19 -15.32 -3.41
CA LEU A 237 2.77 -14.33 -4.37
C LEU A 237 1.38 -13.79 -4.01
N SER A 238 1.26 -12.46 -3.99
CA SER A 238 0.02 -11.78 -3.65
C SER A 238 -0.40 -10.84 -4.76
N ALA A 239 -1.71 -10.61 -4.87
CA ALA A 239 -2.26 -9.66 -5.84
C ALA A 239 -1.68 -8.26 -5.64
N GLU A 240 -1.33 -7.87 -4.40
CA GLU A 240 -0.72 -6.58 -4.12
C GLU A 240 0.74 -6.48 -4.57
N ALA A 241 1.51 -7.56 -4.48
CA ALA A 241 2.88 -7.58 -5.00
C ALA A 241 2.89 -7.39 -6.53
N LEU A 242 1.94 -8.02 -7.24
CA LEU A 242 1.80 -7.95 -8.69
C LEU A 242 1.06 -6.70 -9.19
N ALA A 243 0.14 -6.16 -8.38
CA ALA A 243 -0.68 -5.01 -8.72
C ALA A 243 -0.69 -3.95 -7.59
N PRO A 244 0.48 -3.34 -7.27
CA PRO A 244 0.55 -2.36 -6.19
C PRO A 244 -0.37 -1.17 -6.46
N GLY A 245 -1.15 -0.75 -5.46
CA GLY A 245 -2.11 0.34 -5.62
C GLY A 245 -3.32 0.00 -6.50
N ALA A 246 -3.62 -1.29 -6.70
CA ALA A 246 -4.73 -1.79 -7.53
C ALA A 246 -4.63 -1.44 -9.02
N SER A 247 -3.46 -0.98 -9.47
CA SER A 247 -3.12 -0.88 -10.89
C SER A 247 -2.49 -2.21 -11.31
N ILE A 248 -2.87 -2.72 -12.46
CA ILE A 248 -2.38 -4.00 -13.00
C ILE A 248 -1.11 -3.79 -13.85
N GLY A 249 -0.36 -4.87 -14.16
CA GLY A 249 0.76 -4.83 -15.10
C GLY A 249 2.06 -4.34 -14.47
N ARG A 250 2.43 -4.87 -13.29
CA ARG A 250 3.77 -4.60 -12.75
C ARG A 250 4.81 -5.35 -13.58
N LEU A 251 5.96 -4.72 -13.81
CA LEU A 251 7.12 -5.39 -14.38
C LEU A 251 7.57 -6.52 -13.46
N ALA A 252 7.50 -7.77 -13.92
CA ALA A 252 7.91 -8.95 -13.17
C ALA A 252 9.01 -9.71 -13.92
N ILE A 253 10.01 -10.15 -13.17
CA ILE A 253 11.15 -10.96 -13.60
C ILE A 253 11.01 -12.30 -12.87
N PHE A 254 10.81 -13.37 -13.63
CA PHE A 254 10.65 -14.72 -13.10
C PHE A 254 11.94 -15.51 -13.29
N THR A 255 12.29 -16.34 -12.33
CA THR A 255 13.31 -17.37 -12.56
C THR A 255 12.70 -18.58 -13.24
N LYS A 256 13.51 -19.37 -13.97
CA LYS A 256 13.04 -20.59 -14.65
C LYS A 256 12.27 -21.52 -13.70
N SER A 257 12.87 -21.90 -12.57
CA SER A 257 12.21 -22.73 -11.55
C SER A 257 10.90 -22.12 -11.02
N SER A 258 10.79 -20.79 -11.04
CA SER A 258 9.60 -20.10 -10.51
C SER A 258 8.40 -20.24 -11.45
N LEU A 259 8.64 -20.27 -12.76
CA LEU A 259 7.61 -20.52 -13.77
C LEU A 259 7.14 -21.97 -13.77
N GLU A 260 8.06 -22.92 -13.61
CA GLU A 260 7.72 -24.34 -13.56
C GLU A 260 6.80 -24.70 -12.37
N LYS A 261 6.85 -23.90 -11.30
CA LYS A 261 5.98 -24.06 -10.11
C LYS A 261 4.61 -23.37 -10.22
N LEU A 262 4.36 -22.55 -11.24
CA LEU A 262 3.11 -21.77 -11.40
C LEU A 262 2.01 -22.56 -12.12
#